data_AF-G5A634-F1
#
_entry.id   AF-G5A634-F1
#
_cell.length_a   1.000
_cell.length_b   1.000
_cell.length_c   1.000
_cell.angle_alpha   90.00
_cell.angle_beta   90.00
_cell.angle_gamma   90.00
#
_symmetry.space_group_name_H-M   'P 1'
#
loop_
_entity.id
_entity.type
_entity.pdbx_description
1 polymer ?
#
loop_
_entity_poly.entity_id
_entity_poly.type
_entity_poly.pdbx_seq_one_letter_code
_entity_poly.pdbx_strand_id
1 'polypeptide(L)'
;MHFQPLAFDDKVTWYNNGGSNFQNLGSSTAISKAPQPTDVHEVVAACQTLELFASEYFSADLKSSITALVALVTGLARSHVWEVDDLPLLVYWINITLEEYRTQVSHATLVPGEFQKKFSLENSSLQHILQTVSSRQLQRLRNEITQADLEKLIPLQDGTQLCLRYLSVKGCRSIPTAPCFTGRAHFDPESLHPRLKALIKKRFGGLKT
;
A
#
# COMPACT_ATOMS: atom_id res chain seq x y z
N MET A 1 -11.70 -19.41 -26.03
CA MET A 1 -11.45 -19.41 -24.57
C MET A 1 -11.36 -17.96 -24.13
N HIS A 2 -12.25 -17.49 -23.26
CA HIS A 2 -12.21 -16.13 -22.72
C HIS A 2 -11.63 -16.24 -21.30
N PHE A 3 -10.40 -15.80 -21.08
CA PHE A 3 -9.82 -15.77 -19.74
C PHE A 3 -10.44 -14.61 -18.95
N GLN A 4 -10.81 -14.88 -17.70
CA GLN A 4 -11.28 -13.84 -16.79
C GLN A 4 -10.12 -12.87 -16.51
N PRO A 5 -10.32 -11.54 -16.65
CA PRO A 5 -9.29 -10.57 -16.33
C PRO A 5 -8.93 -10.65 -14.84
N LEU A 6 -7.63 -10.70 -14.53
CA LEU A 6 -7.13 -10.53 -13.16
C LEU A 6 -7.50 -9.13 -12.65
N ALA A 7 -7.94 -9.06 -11.39
CA ALA A 7 -8.15 -7.77 -10.74
C ALA A 7 -6.82 -7.01 -10.65
N PHE A 8 -6.89 -5.68 -10.58
CA PHE A 8 -5.70 -4.83 -10.58
C PHE A 8 -4.73 -5.16 -9.43
N ASP A 9 -5.26 -5.33 -8.21
CA ASP A 9 -4.46 -5.70 -7.04
C ASP A 9 -3.81 -7.09 -7.22
N ASP A 10 -4.56 -8.07 -7.74
CA ASP A 10 -4.01 -9.41 -8.02
C ASP A 10 -2.89 -9.37 -9.05
N LYS A 11 -3.01 -8.49 -10.06
CA LYS A 11 -1.97 -8.28 -11.08
C LYS A 11 -0.71 -7.68 -10.48
N VAL A 12 -0.85 -6.68 -9.61
CA VAL A 12 0.28 -6.05 -8.87
C VAL A 12 0.97 -7.11 -8.01
N THR A 13 0.21 -7.87 -7.23
CA THR A 13 0.75 -8.95 -6.39
C THR A 13 1.47 -10.00 -7.23
N TRP A 14 0.91 -10.40 -8.37
CA TRP A 14 1.54 -11.38 -9.27
C TRP A 14 2.88 -10.89 -9.82
N TYR A 15 2.95 -9.65 -10.32
CA TYR A 15 4.20 -9.07 -10.83
C TYR A 15 5.27 -8.93 -9.73
N ASN A 16 4.89 -8.40 -8.56
CA ASN A 16 5.82 -8.23 -7.44
C ASN A 16 6.27 -9.55 -6.82
N ASN A 17 5.54 -10.64 -7.07
CA ASN A 17 5.93 -11.99 -6.68
C ASN A 17 6.85 -12.70 -7.68
N GLY A 18 7.35 -11.99 -8.70
CA GLY A 18 8.23 -12.57 -9.72
C GLY A 18 7.45 -13.24 -10.84
N GLY A 19 6.27 -12.69 -11.19
CA GLY A 19 5.44 -13.15 -12.30
C GLY A 19 6.28 -13.54 -13.52
N SER A 20 6.20 -14.83 -13.87
CA SER A 20 7.00 -15.57 -14.87
C SER A 20 8.29 -14.87 -15.33
N ASN A 21 9.36 -15.06 -14.58
CA ASN A 21 10.71 -14.81 -15.09
C ASN A 21 11.05 -15.89 -16.13
N PHE A 22 10.81 -15.61 -17.42
CA PHE A 22 11.21 -16.48 -18.54
C PHE A 22 12.71 -16.40 -18.87
N GLN A 23 13.53 -15.70 -18.07
CA GLN A 23 14.97 -15.60 -18.32
C GLN A 23 15.74 -16.83 -17.80
N ASN A 24 15.07 -17.85 -17.25
CA ASN A 24 15.74 -19.06 -16.78
C ASN A 24 15.04 -20.35 -17.23
N LEU A 25 15.45 -20.86 -18.40
CA LEU A 25 15.21 -22.25 -18.83
C LEU A 25 16.26 -23.22 -18.24
N GLY A 26 17.22 -22.74 -17.43
CA GLY A 26 18.28 -23.53 -16.80
C GLY A 26 17.91 -23.92 -15.37
N SER A 27 17.77 -25.21 -15.11
CA SER A 27 17.21 -25.80 -13.89
C SER A 27 18.07 -25.69 -12.62
N SER A 28 19.12 -24.87 -12.54
CA SER A 28 20.15 -25.04 -11.49
C SER A 28 20.46 -23.83 -10.60
N THR A 29 19.83 -22.66 -10.78
CA THR A 29 20.04 -21.54 -9.85
C THR A 29 18.72 -20.86 -9.52
N ALA A 30 18.25 -21.07 -8.29
CA ALA A 30 17.17 -20.27 -7.73
C ALA A 30 17.70 -18.85 -7.53
N ILE A 31 17.36 -17.94 -8.44
CA ILE A 31 17.63 -16.51 -8.25
C ILE A 31 16.81 -16.08 -7.03
N SER A 32 17.50 -15.59 -6.00
CA SER A 32 16.85 -15.04 -4.81
C SER A 32 15.91 -13.90 -5.21
N LYS A 33 14.66 -13.95 -4.75
CA LYS A 33 13.67 -12.91 -5.03
C LYS A 33 14.20 -11.55 -4.53
N ALA A 34 14.03 -10.52 -5.34
CA ALA A 34 14.36 -9.17 -4.92
C ALA A 34 13.56 -8.78 -3.66
N PRO A 35 14.19 -8.18 -2.64
CA PRO A 35 13.48 -7.71 -1.46
C PRO A 35 12.44 -6.67 -1.84
N GLN A 36 11.30 -6.67 -1.15
CA GLN A 36 10.30 -5.62 -1.31
C GLN A 36 10.80 -4.35 -0.63
N PRO A 37 10.59 -3.17 -1.24
CA PRO A 37 11.01 -1.93 -0.62
C PRO A 37 10.20 -1.66 0.64
N THR A 38 10.87 -1.18 1.68
CA THR A 38 10.23 -0.73 2.92
C THR A 38 10.11 0.79 3.01
N ASP A 39 10.82 1.50 2.15
CA ASP A 39 10.82 2.95 2.06
C ASP A 39 10.90 3.40 0.58
N VAL A 40 10.28 4.52 0.24
CA VAL A 40 10.30 5.04 -1.14
C VAL A 40 11.71 5.41 -1.59
N HIS A 41 12.60 5.79 -0.68
CA HIS A 41 14.00 6.07 -0.96
C HIS A 41 14.78 4.82 -1.39
N GLU A 42 14.35 3.62 -1.00
CA GLU A 42 14.93 2.38 -1.54
C GLU A 42 14.59 2.21 -3.03
N VAL A 43 13.39 2.62 -3.45
CA VAL A 43 12.99 2.64 -4.88
C VAL A 43 13.80 3.69 -5.64
N VAL A 44 14.01 4.87 -5.05
CA VAL A 44 14.88 5.92 -5.63
C VAL A 44 16.30 5.39 -5.79
N ALA A 45 16.88 4.78 -4.76
CA ALA A 45 18.23 4.24 -4.78
C ALA A 45 18.40 3.11 -5.83
N ALA A 46 17.39 2.26 -5.99
CA ALA A 46 17.38 1.25 -7.04
C ALA A 46 17.38 1.87 -8.44
N CYS A 47 16.59 2.93 -8.67
CA CYS A 47 16.58 3.65 -9.95
C CYS A 47 17.91 4.37 -10.22
N GLN A 48 18.54 4.97 -9.21
CA GLN A 48 19.86 5.60 -9.32
C GLN A 48 20.95 4.57 -9.65
N THR A 49 20.88 3.39 -9.04
CA THR A 49 21.77 2.28 -9.37
C THR A 49 21.59 1.87 -10.83
N LEU A 50 20.34 1.75 -11.29
CA LEU A 50 20.05 1.45 -12.70
C LEU A 50 20.56 2.55 -13.64
N GLU A 51 20.48 3.82 -13.25
CA GLU A 51 21.03 4.94 -14.03
C GLU A 51 22.54 4.84 -14.21
N LEU A 52 23.27 4.49 -13.14
CA LEU A 52 24.71 4.25 -13.21
C LEU A 52 25.02 3.15 -14.23
N PHE A 53 24.34 2.00 -14.15
CA PHE A 53 24.49 0.93 -15.14
C PHE A 53 24.13 1.38 -16.56
N ALA A 54 23.01 2.07 -16.74
CA ALA A 54 22.56 2.61 -18.02
C ALA A 54 23.59 3.55 -18.64
N SER A 55 24.25 4.36 -17.81
CA SER A 55 25.23 5.35 -18.25
C SER A 55 26.56 4.73 -18.72
N GLU A 56 26.93 3.58 -18.16
CA GLU A 56 28.20 2.89 -18.45
C GLU A 56 28.07 1.89 -19.60
N TYR A 57 26.94 1.19 -19.71
CA TYR A 57 26.83 -0.02 -20.56
C TYR A 57 25.78 0.05 -21.67
N PHE A 58 24.92 1.08 -21.70
CA PHE A 58 23.75 1.09 -22.60
C PHE A 58 23.69 2.31 -23.52
N SER A 59 22.70 2.33 -24.41
CA SER A 59 22.50 3.38 -25.40
C SER A 59 22.19 4.73 -24.75
N ALA A 60 22.52 5.81 -25.46
CA ALA A 60 22.18 7.18 -25.04
C ALA A 60 20.67 7.37 -24.81
N ASP A 61 19.83 6.69 -25.61
CA ASP A 61 18.37 6.70 -25.45
C ASP A 61 17.91 6.05 -24.14
N LEU A 62 18.46 4.87 -23.79
CA LEU A 62 18.13 4.22 -22.53
C LEU A 62 18.60 5.09 -21.36
N LYS A 63 19.83 5.60 -21.43
CA LYS A 63 20.37 6.52 -20.42
C LYS A 63 19.42 7.71 -20.19
N SER A 64 19.01 8.42 -21.24
CA SER A 64 18.09 9.56 -21.13
C SER A 64 16.75 9.16 -20.51
N SER A 65 16.23 7.99 -20.87
CA SER A 65 14.99 7.45 -20.33
C SER A 65 15.10 7.12 -18.85
N ILE A 66 16.19 6.48 -18.40
CA ILE A 66 16.41 6.16 -16.99
C ILE A 66 16.68 7.44 -16.18
N THR A 67 17.40 8.43 -16.71
CA THR A 67 17.56 9.73 -16.06
C THR A 67 16.22 10.41 -15.81
N ALA A 68 15.30 10.39 -16.79
CA ALA A 68 13.95 10.90 -16.62
C ALA A 68 13.15 10.13 -15.54
N LEU A 69 13.29 8.80 -15.51
CA LEU A 69 12.71 7.95 -14.46
C LEU A 69 13.23 8.34 -13.07
N VAL A 70 14.55 8.49 -12.90
CA VAL A 70 15.16 8.88 -11.61
C VAL A 70 14.65 10.25 -11.16
N ALA A 71 14.60 11.23 -12.07
CA ALA A 71 14.10 12.57 -11.77
C ALA A 71 12.64 12.52 -11.30
N LEU A 72 11.79 11.76 -11.99
CA LEU A 72 10.38 11.60 -11.63
C LEU A 72 10.22 10.91 -10.26
N VAL A 73 10.85 9.75 -10.05
CA VAL A 73 10.70 8.99 -8.79
C VAL A 73 11.26 9.77 -7.60
N THR A 74 12.35 10.52 -7.80
CA THR A 74 12.87 11.46 -6.79
C THR A 74 11.84 12.57 -6.49
N GLY A 75 11.19 13.11 -7.51
CA GLY A 75 10.11 14.08 -7.34
C GLY A 75 8.91 13.51 -6.60
N LEU A 76 8.52 12.27 -6.90
CA LEU A 76 7.42 11.56 -6.23
C LEU A 76 7.74 11.29 -4.75
N ALA A 77 8.96 10.88 -4.43
CA ALA A 77 9.41 10.67 -3.06
C ALA A 77 9.36 11.96 -2.22
N ARG A 78 9.55 13.13 -2.85
CA ARG A 78 9.49 14.45 -2.19
C ARG A 78 8.07 15.01 -2.05
N SER A 79 7.20 14.70 -3.01
CA SER A 79 5.88 15.34 -3.13
C SER A 79 4.74 14.52 -2.56
N HIS A 80 4.93 13.21 -2.37
CA HIS A 80 3.90 12.29 -1.90
C HIS A 80 4.37 11.54 -0.66
N VAL A 81 3.44 11.31 0.26
CA VAL A 81 3.65 10.35 1.35
C VAL A 81 3.45 8.95 0.79
N TRP A 82 4.36 8.04 1.06
CA TRP A 82 4.30 6.65 0.62
C TRP A 82 4.28 5.73 1.83
N GLU A 83 3.22 4.94 1.93
CA GLU A 83 3.14 3.87 2.92
C GLU A 83 3.73 2.58 2.34
N VAL A 84 4.24 1.70 3.20
CA VAL A 84 4.88 0.43 2.80
C VAL A 84 3.97 -0.40 1.88
N ASP A 85 2.67 -0.45 2.18
CA ASP A 85 1.67 -1.19 1.39
C ASP A 85 1.42 -0.63 -0.01
N ASP A 86 1.82 0.63 -0.24
CA ASP A 86 1.60 1.35 -1.50
C ASP A 86 2.84 1.36 -2.40
N LEU A 87 4.03 1.08 -1.85
CA LEU A 87 5.28 0.95 -2.63
C LEU A 87 5.22 -0.11 -3.74
N PRO A 88 4.59 -1.29 -3.56
CA PRO A 88 4.47 -2.29 -4.62
C PRO A 88 3.75 -1.79 -5.87
N LEU A 89 2.88 -0.78 -5.74
CA LEU A 89 2.18 -0.16 -6.88
C LEU A 89 3.14 0.67 -7.74
N LEU A 90 4.03 1.43 -7.09
CA LEU A 90 5.05 2.22 -7.77
C LEU A 90 6.06 1.31 -8.48
N VAL A 91 6.56 0.29 -7.79
CA VAL A 91 7.49 -0.71 -8.37
C VAL A 91 6.85 -1.41 -9.57
N TYR A 92 5.58 -1.81 -9.45
CA TYR A 92 4.83 -2.40 -10.56
C TYR A 92 4.79 -1.47 -11.77
N TRP A 93 4.44 -0.18 -11.57
CA TRP A 93 4.39 0.79 -12.66
C TRP A 93 5.75 1.00 -13.35
N ILE A 94 6.84 1.07 -12.57
CA ILE A 94 8.21 1.18 -13.12
C ILE A 94 8.51 -0.04 -13.99
N ASN A 95 8.26 -1.25 -13.48
CA ASN A 95 8.55 -2.49 -14.18
C ASN A 95 7.76 -2.63 -15.49
N ILE A 96 6.45 -2.36 -15.49
CA ILE A 96 5.65 -2.45 -16.73
C ILE A 96 6.08 -1.40 -17.75
N THR A 97 6.50 -0.21 -17.29
CA THR A 97 6.97 0.84 -18.19
C THR A 97 8.31 0.45 -18.81
N LEU A 98 9.26 -0.04 -18.02
CA LEU A 98 10.54 -0.54 -18.55
C LEU A 98 10.37 -1.77 -19.46
N GLU A 99 9.39 -2.63 -19.19
CA GLU A 99 9.07 -3.76 -20.06
C GLU A 99 8.50 -3.27 -21.41
N GLU A 100 7.75 -2.17 -21.42
CA GLU A 100 7.31 -1.53 -22.65
C GLU A 100 8.50 -0.99 -23.46
N TYR A 101 9.50 -0.39 -22.81
CA TYR A 101 10.75 0.02 -23.49
C TYR A 101 11.41 -1.18 -24.17
N ARG A 102 11.59 -2.27 -23.44
CA ARG A 102 12.19 -3.52 -23.94
C ARG A 102 11.42 -4.06 -25.15
N THR A 103 10.10 -4.01 -25.08
CA THR A 103 9.21 -4.42 -26.17
C THR A 103 9.42 -3.55 -27.41
N GLN A 104 9.44 -2.22 -27.27
CA GLN A 104 9.66 -1.31 -28.41
C GLN A 104 11.03 -1.49 -29.06
N VAL A 105 12.08 -1.72 -28.26
CA VAL A 105 13.41 -2.05 -28.79
C VAL A 105 13.38 -3.36 -29.57
N SER A 106 12.77 -4.42 -29.01
CA SER A 106 12.72 -5.74 -29.65
C SER A 106 11.95 -5.75 -30.98
N HIS A 107 10.93 -4.90 -31.11
CA HIS A 107 10.14 -4.76 -32.32
C HIS A 107 10.67 -3.68 -33.28
N ALA A 108 11.80 -3.03 -32.95
CA ALA A 108 12.36 -1.91 -33.71
C ALA A 108 11.36 -0.76 -33.94
N THR A 109 10.48 -0.51 -32.97
CA THR A 109 9.48 0.57 -32.99
C THR A 109 9.84 1.74 -32.07
N LEU A 110 10.96 1.64 -31.35
CA LEU A 110 11.44 2.70 -30.49
C LEU A 110 11.80 3.94 -31.32
N VAL A 111 11.18 5.07 -31.01
CA VAL A 111 11.57 6.38 -31.54
C VAL A 111 12.55 7.03 -30.55
N PRO A 112 13.78 7.38 -30.98
CA PRO A 112 14.77 8.02 -30.12
C PRO A 112 14.22 9.26 -29.40
N GLY A 113 14.52 9.39 -28.11
CA GLY A 113 14.08 10.50 -27.28
C GLY A 113 12.58 10.61 -26.96
N GLU A 114 11.71 9.77 -27.53
CA GLU A 114 10.26 9.81 -27.21
C GLU A 114 9.94 9.06 -25.92
N PHE A 115 10.62 7.95 -25.64
CA PHE A 115 10.27 7.07 -24.53
C PHE A 115 10.39 7.75 -23.17
N GLN A 116 11.39 8.61 -22.98
CA GLN A 116 11.59 9.38 -21.74
C GLN A 116 10.36 10.19 -21.33
N LYS A 117 9.51 10.62 -22.29
CA LYS A 117 8.29 11.39 -22.01
C LYS A 117 7.24 10.60 -21.24
N LYS A 118 7.33 9.25 -21.25
CA LYS A 118 6.47 8.38 -20.42
C LYS A 118 6.75 8.54 -18.93
N PHE A 119 7.96 8.95 -18.55
CA PHE A 119 8.32 9.26 -17.17
C PHE A 119 7.91 10.70 -16.83
N SER A 120 6.60 10.93 -16.87
CA SER A 120 5.95 12.20 -16.57
C SER A 120 4.80 11.97 -15.59
N LEU A 121 4.49 12.99 -14.78
CA LEU A 121 3.27 12.99 -13.98
C LEU A 121 2.03 12.92 -14.87
N GLU A 122 2.09 13.35 -16.13
CA GLU A 122 0.95 13.27 -17.06
C GLU A 122 0.69 11.83 -17.58
N ASN A 123 1.53 10.87 -17.23
CA ASN A 123 1.33 9.47 -17.60
C ASN A 123 0.04 8.93 -16.97
N SER A 124 -0.91 8.48 -17.80
CA SER A 124 -2.22 8.00 -17.35
C SER A 124 -2.14 6.80 -16.40
N SER A 125 -1.20 5.89 -16.63
CA SER A 125 -1.01 4.73 -15.77
C SER A 125 -0.44 5.14 -14.41
N LEU A 126 0.49 6.10 -14.38
CA LEU A 126 1.00 6.67 -13.14
C LEU A 126 -0.09 7.43 -12.37
N GLN A 127 -0.88 8.26 -13.06
CA GLN A 127 -2.00 8.98 -12.46
C GLN A 127 -3.00 8.04 -11.78
N HIS A 128 -3.28 6.90 -12.41
CA HIS A 128 -4.11 5.86 -11.78
C HIS A 128 -3.48 5.30 -10.49
N ILE A 129 -2.16 5.05 -10.47
CA ILE A 129 -1.44 4.65 -9.25
C ILE A 129 -1.58 5.73 -8.18
N LEU A 130 -1.28 6.99 -8.50
CA LEU A 130 -1.32 8.10 -7.55
C LEU A 130 -2.73 8.28 -6.98
N GLN A 131 -3.76 8.21 -7.81
CA GLN A 131 -5.15 8.27 -7.37
C GLN A 131 -5.51 7.12 -6.43
N THR A 132 -5.02 5.91 -6.71
CA THR A 132 -5.22 4.73 -5.85
C THR A 132 -4.57 4.95 -4.48
N VAL A 133 -3.33 5.43 -4.46
CA VAL A 133 -2.58 5.74 -3.22
C VAL A 133 -3.31 6.82 -2.41
N SER A 134 -3.67 7.95 -3.04
CA SER A 134 -4.40 9.03 -2.37
C SER A 134 -5.75 8.56 -1.82
N SER A 135 -6.46 7.70 -2.54
CA SER A 135 -7.74 7.15 -2.08
C SER A 135 -7.58 6.27 -0.83
N ARG A 136 -6.53 5.42 -0.80
CA ARG A 136 -6.20 4.59 0.36
C ARG A 136 -5.83 5.44 1.57
N GLN A 137 -5.02 6.48 1.38
CA GLN A 137 -4.64 7.41 2.44
C GLN A 137 -5.84 8.14 3.02
N LEU A 138 -6.72 8.69 2.17
CA LEU A 138 -7.96 9.33 2.63
C LEU A 138 -8.86 8.37 3.39
N GLN A 139 -8.91 7.10 2.99
CA GLN A 139 -9.67 6.07 3.71
C GLN A 139 -9.07 5.78 5.09
N ARG A 140 -7.74 5.67 5.21
CA ARG A 140 -7.05 5.48 6.50
C ARG A 140 -7.33 6.65 7.44
N LEU A 141 -7.13 7.89 6.98
CA LEU A 141 -7.41 9.10 7.75
C LEU A 141 -8.88 9.19 8.20
N ARG A 142 -9.83 8.87 7.30
CA ARG A 142 -11.25 8.82 7.65
C ARG A 142 -11.55 7.78 8.72
N ASN A 143 -10.91 6.61 8.66
CA ASN A 143 -11.07 5.56 9.65
C ASN A 143 -10.50 5.98 11.01
N GLU A 144 -9.35 6.64 11.04
CA GLU A 144 -8.72 7.17 12.26
C GLU A 144 -9.59 8.23 12.93
N ILE A 145 -10.09 9.21 12.17
CA ILE A 145 -11.01 10.22 12.68
C ILE A 145 -12.28 9.57 13.26
N THR A 146 -12.86 8.63 12.51
CA THR A 146 -14.07 7.91 12.95
C THR A 146 -13.81 7.14 14.24
N GLN A 147 -12.63 6.53 14.40
CA GLN A 147 -12.25 5.82 15.61
C GLN A 147 -12.05 6.78 16.79
N ALA A 148 -11.34 7.88 16.61
CA ALA A 148 -11.13 8.90 17.64
C ALA A 148 -12.47 9.48 18.13
N ASP A 149 -13.41 9.73 17.22
CA ASP A 149 -14.75 10.19 17.58
C ASP A 149 -15.54 9.14 18.35
N LEU A 150 -15.40 7.86 18.01
CA LEU A 150 -16.02 6.77 18.78
C LEU A 150 -15.46 6.66 20.19
N GLU A 151 -14.16 6.88 20.38
CA GLU A 151 -13.52 6.84 21.71
C GLU A 151 -14.04 7.94 22.64
N LYS A 152 -14.30 9.14 22.11
CA LYS A 152 -14.90 10.25 22.89
C LYS A 152 -16.33 9.95 23.37
N LEU A 153 -17.05 9.05 22.69
CA LEU A 153 -18.40 8.66 23.06
C LEU A 153 -18.44 7.62 24.18
N ILE A 154 -17.31 7.01 24.53
CA ILE A 154 -17.24 5.95 25.53
C ILE A 154 -17.43 6.58 26.92
N PRO A 155 -18.45 6.14 27.70
CA PRO A 155 -18.66 6.66 29.05
C PRO A 155 -17.42 6.52 29.93
N LEU A 156 -17.23 7.47 30.83
CA LEU A 156 -16.17 7.45 31.83
C LEU A 156 -16.77 7.25 33.22
N GLN A 157 -16.07 6.48 34.04
CA GLN A 157 -16.28 6.41 35.49
C GLN A 157 -14.93 6.66 36.16
N ASP A 158 -14.88 7.64 37.07
CA ASP A 158 -13.66 8.03 37.79
C ASP A 158 -12.46 8.28 36.85
N GLY A 159 -12.72 8.97 35.73
CA GLY A 159 -11.70 9.27 34.71
C GLY A 159 -11.29 8.07 33.82
N THR A 160 -11.89 6.90 34.03
CA THR A 160 -11.56 5.67 33.30
C THR A 160 -12.65 5.31 32.31
N GLN A 161 -12.29 5.09 31.04
CA GLN A 161 -13.23 4.72 29.99
C GLN A 161 -13.83 3.32 30.21
N LEU A 162 -15.10 3.16 29.82
CA LEU A 162 -15.82 1.90 29.83
C LEU A 162 -15.21 0.84 28.88
N CYS A 163 -15.09 -0.37 29.40
CA CYS A 163 -14.77 -1.55 28.62
C CYS A 163 -15.99 -2.01 27.79
N LEU A 164 -15.97 -1.78 26.48
CA LEU A 164 -17.08 -2.20 25.60
C LEU A 164 -17.30 -3.72 25.55
N ARG A 165 -16.27 -4.52 25.86
CA ARG A 165 -16.38 -5.98 25.98
C ARG A 165 -17.16 -6.39 27.23
N TYR A 166 -17.07 -5.64 28.33
CA TYR A 166 -17.82 -5.89 29.55
C TYR A 166 -19.34 -5.80 29.34
N LEU A 167 -19.78 -4.89 28.46
CA LEU A 167 -21.20 -4.77 28.07
C LEU A 167 -21.63 -5.75 26.99
N SER A 168 -20.73 -6.56 26.45
CA SER A 168 -21.02 -7.37 25.26
C SER A 168 -21.31 -8.83 25.55
N VAL A 169 -21.99 -9.50 24.62
CA VAL A 169 -22.20 -10.97 24.66
C VAL A 169 -20.87 -11.73 24.72
N LYS A 170 -19.84 -11.29 24.01
CA LYS A 170 -18.50 -11.91 24.08
C LYS A 170 -17.84 -11.82 25.47
N GLY A 171 -18.27 -10.88 26.30
CA GLY A 171 -17.71 -10.63 27.62
C GLY A 171 -16.25 -10.14 27.60
N CYS A 172 -15.81 -9.74 28.80
CA CYS A 172 -14.40 -9.47 29.10
C CYS A 172 -13.84 -10.63 29.94
N ARG A 173 -12.57 -11.00 29.71
CA ARG A 173 -11.93 -12.13 30.42
C ARG A 173 -11.41 -11.77 31.82
N SER A 174 -11.37 -10.48 32.14
CA SER A 174 -10.97 -9.96 33.45
C SER A 174 -12.11 -10.06 34.46
N ILE A 175 -11.73 -10.16 35.74
CA ILE A 175 -12.65 -10.25 36.88
C ILE A 175 -13.53 -8.99 36.92
N PRO A 176 -14.83 -9.07 37.29
CA PRO A 176 -15.75 -7.92 37.25
C PRO A 176 -15.27 -6.70 38.03
N THR A 177 -14.57 -6.90 39.13
CA THR A 177 -14.07 -5.85 40.02
C THR A 177 -12.70 -5.29 39.64
N ALA A 178 -12.02 -5.90 38.67
CA ALA A 178 -10.72 -5.45 38.19
C ALA A 178 -10.86 -4.73 36.84
N PRO A 179 -10.07 -3.67 36.58
CA PRO A 179 -10.00 -3.08 35.25
C PRO A 179 -9.56 -4.14 34.24
N CYS A 180 -10.00 -3.99 33.00
CA CYS A 180 -9.61 -4.92 31.96
C CYS A 180 -8.12 -4.79 31.60
N PHE A 181 -7.59 -5.74 30.83
CA PHE A 181 -6.19 -5.74 30.42
C PHE A 181 -5.74 -4.44 29.73
N THR A 182 -6.65 -3.69 29.12
CA THR A 182 -6.37 -2.39 28.49
C THR A 182 -6.61 -1.21 29.44
N GLY A 183 -6.74 -1.45 30.75
CA GLY A 183 -6.98 -0.42 31.77
C GLY A 183 -8.37 0.20 31.77
N ARG A 184 -9.35 -0.38 31.04
CA ARG A 184 -10.72 0.15 30.97
C ARG A 184 -11.59 -0.40 32.10
N ALA A 185 -12.52 0.42 32.60
CA ALA A 185 -13.37 0.08 33.74
C ALA A 185 -14.55 -0.82 33.35
N HIS A 186 -15.03 -1.58 34.32
CA HIS A 186 -16.21 -2.44 34.22
C HIS A 186 -17.35 -1.82 35.02
N PHE A 187 -18.34 -1.26 34.32
CA PHE A 187 -19.53 -0.68 34.94
C PHE A 187 -20.69 -0.63 33.94
N ASP A 188 -21.91 -0.56 34.44
CA ASP A 188 -23.11 -0.47 33.60
C ASP A 188 -23.53 1.02 33.51
N PRO A 189 -23.34 1.68 32.34
CA PRO A 189 -23.64 3.10 32.19
C PRO A 189 -25.15 3.34 32.11
N GLU A 190 -25.63 4.49 32.58
CA GLU A 190 -27.05 4.88 32.48
C GLU A 190 -27.54 4.96 31.03
N SER A 191 -26.68 5.43 30.13
CA SER A 191 -26.97 5.48 28.70
C SER A 191 -25.74 5.15 27.87
N LEU A 192 -25.98 4.59 26.68
CA LEU A 192 -24.94 4.25 25.73
C LEU A 192 -25.29 4.78 24.34
N HIS A 193 -24.36 5.52 23.75
CA HIS A 193 -24.56 6.16 22.45
C HIS A 193 -24.91 5.12 21.36
N PRO A 194 -25.88 5.38 20.45
CA PRO A 194 -26.30 4.41 19.42
C PRO A 194 -25.16 3.87 18.55
N ARG A 195 -24.18 4.72 18.22
CA ARG A 195 -22.96 4.30 17.50
C ARG A 195 -22.14 3.24 18.25
N LEU A 196 -22.04 3.35 19.58
CA LEU A 196 -21.36 2.35 20.40
C LEU A 196 -22.16 1.05 20.48
N LYS A 197 -23.50 1.13 20.57
CA LYS A 197 -24.37 -0.06 20.48
C LYS A 197 -24.17 -0.80 19.16
N ALA A 198 -24.13 -0.06 18.04
CA ALA A 198 -23.87 -0.63 16.72
C ALA A 198 -22.47 -1.26 16.62
N LEU A 199 -21.45 -0.60 17.19
CA LEU A 199 -20.08 -1.12 17.24
C LEU A 199 -20.00 -2.42 18.06
N ILE A 200 -20.63 -2.45 19.24
CA ILE A 200 -20.69 -3.64 20.11
C ILE A 200 -21.43 -4.78 19.39
N LYS A 201 -22.54 -4.49 18.71
CA LYS A 201 -23.25 -5.47 17.89
C LYS A 201 -22.35 -6.06 16.80
N LYS A 202 -21.65 -5.19 16.06
CA LYS A 202 -20.78 -5.60 14.95
C LYS A 202 -19.55 -6.40 15.41
N ARG A 203 -18.88 -5.99 16.49
CA ARG A 203 -17.58 -6.57 16.89
C ARG A 203 -17.67 -7.63 17.99
N PHE A 204 -18.66 -7.49 18.89
CA PHE A 204 -18.74 -8.25 20.13
C PHE A 204 -20.06 -9.02 20.33
N GLY A 205 -20.89 -9.11 19.29
CA GLY A 205 -22.08 -9.97 19.29
C GLY A 205 -23.33 -9.33 19.92
N GLY A 206 -23.29 -8.03 20.24
CA GLY A 206 -24.42 -7.33 20.85
C GLY A 206 -24.20 -7.07 22.34
N LEU A 207 -25.15 -6.37 22.95
CA LEU A 207 -25.15 -6.11 24.39
C LEU A 207 -25.52 -7.39 25.15
N LYS A 208 -24.89 -7.63 26.30
CA LYS A 208 -25.33 -8.65 27.25
C LYS A 208 -26.73 -8.28 27.76
N THR A 209 -27.59 -9.28 27.87
CA THR A 209 -28.94 -9.19 28.45
C THR A 209 -28.88 -9.28 29.97
#